data_AF-A0A1B6GYU6-F1
#
_entry.id   AF-A0A1B6GYU6-F1
#
_cell.length_a   1.000
_cell.length_b   1.000
_cell.length_c   1.000
_cell.angle_alpha   90.00
_cell.angle_beta   90.00
_cell.angle_gamma   90.00
#
_symmetry.space_group_name_H-M   'P 1'
#
loop_
_entity.id
_entity.type
_entity.pdbx_description
1 polymer ?
#
loop_
_entity_poly.entity_id
_entity_poly.type
_entity_poly.pdbx_seq_one_letter_code
_entity_poly.pdbx_strand_id
1 'polypeptide(L)'
;MSKEESHETMLDIAQRLSSYPIPFELYDPPPSTQLGLFHAVCGLKNAEVKLTVSKVMKVKQEVGNHYKIVDLPKYKDKLQKIFTDSNNGIKENRASRLRFQEKILENQLHRGSLQDQIFNIKLELLHYKKVAAEMKKYVENYSMYETFLESVAQVSPEYNSGGDILNRFETLESTRQECAHLVKQELEGFSEMKKNMITLLETKSTELKELDNRIVAVQVQQKEAKERRMFWEHTIEGMKLMIGRHKEGSLVLSGGCWDLYQQICARRNIKPTLSQGDLKSQLDFIEKEIIFMKEVHTLANSNMQVQKK
;
A
#
# COMPACT_ATOMS: atom_id res chain seq x y z
N MET A 1 -9.59 94.84 -30.45
CA MET A 1 -9.75 96.04 -31.30
C MET A 1 -11.01 96.78 -30.89
N SER A 2 -10.91 98.10 -30.67
CA SER A 2 -11.99 99.05 -30.33
C SER A 2 -12.55 99.09 -28.89
N LYS A 3 -11.68 99.20 -27.87
CA LYS A 3 -12.02 99.85 -26.58
C LYS A 3 -10.87 100.66 -25.97
N GLU A 4 -9.62 100.41 -26.38
CA GLU A 4 -8.46 101.21 -25.97
C GLU A 4 -8.40 102.58 -26.70
N GLU A 5 -8.84 102.66 -27.97
CA GLU A 5 -8.82 103.92 -28.75
C GLU A 5 -9.76 105.02 -28.21
N SER A 6 -10.79 104.67 -27.42
CA SER A 6 -11.76 105.64 -26.88
C SER A 6 -11.36 106.23 -25.52
N HIS A 7 -10.44 105.58 -24.79
CA HIS A 7 -9.94 106.10 -23.51
C HIS A 7 -8.73 107.02 -23.72
N GLU A 8 -7.95 106.78 -24.78
CA GLU A 8 -6.82 107.60 -25.19
C GLU A 8 -7.29 108.98 -25.73
N THR A 9 -8.42 109.02 -26.43
CA THR A 9 -9.03 110.28 -26.93
C THR A 9 -9.60 111.17 -25.82
N MET A 10 -10.04 110.63 -24.68
CA MET A 10 -10.60 111.42 -23.57
C MET A 10 -9.51 112.00 -22.65
N LEU A 11 -8.36 111.32 -22.52
CA LEU A 11 -7.17 111.85 -21.84
C LEU A 11 -6.48 112.95 -22.67
N ASP A 12 -6.47 112.82 -24.01
CA ASP A 12 -5.93 113.82 -24.94
C ASP A 12 -6.78 115.11 -24.99
N ILE A 13 -8.11 115.01 -24.78
CA ILE A 13 -9.00 116.18 -24.63
C ILE A 13 -8.81 116.88 -23.28
N ALA A 14 -8.53 116.13 -22.20
CA ALA A 14 -8.27 116.71 -20.88
C ALA A 14 -6.90 117.43 -20.80
N GLN A 15 -5.88 116.96 -21.55
CA GLN A 15 -4.59 117.64 -21.67
C GLN A 15 -4.63 118.88 -22.60
N ARG A 16 -5.51 118.89 -23.62
CA ARG A 16 -5.70 120.06 -24.51
C ARG A 16 -6.47 121.23 -23.90
N LEU A 17 -7.25 121.02 -22.84
CA LEU A 17 -7.91 122.11 -22.09
C LEU A 17 -7.05 122.67 -20.94
N SER A 18 -5.88 122.07 -20.68
CA SER A 18 -4.92 122.49 -19.65
C SER A 18 -3.80 123.42 -20.18
N SER A 19 -3.83 123.78 -21.46
CA SER A 19 -2.73 124.46 -22.18
C SER A 19 -3.10 125.82 -22.80
N TYR A 20 -4.06 126.55 -22.21
CA TYR A 20 -4.22 127.99 -22.51
C TYR A 20 -3.41 128.84 -21.54
N PRO A 21 -2.30 129.48 -21.98
CA PRO A 21 -1.70 130.56 -21.23
C PRO A 21 -2.57 131.80 -21.44
N ILE A 22 -3.13 132.36 -20.36
CA ILE A 22 -3.58 133.74 -20.35
C ILE A 22 -2.58 134.53 -19.49
N PRO A 23 -1.58 135.17 -20.11
CA PRO A 23 -0.83 136.23 -19.48
C PRO A 23 -1.68 137.51 -19.50
N PHE A 24 -1.94 138.07 -18.33
CA PHE A 24 -2.29 139.48 -18.19
C PHE A 24 -1.35 140.06 -17.13
N GLU A 25 -0.19 140.50 -17.61
CA GLU A 25 0.65 141.49 -16.93
C GLU A 25 -0.03 142.87 -16.99
N LEU A 26 0.23 143.65 -15.93
CA LEU A 26 0.22 145.12 -15.85
C LEU A 26 -1.05 145.87 -16.26
N TYR A 27 -1.77 146.41 -15.26
CA TYR A 27 -1.88 147.87 -15.05
C TYR A 27 -2.73 148.13 -13.79
N ASP A 28 -2.20 148.89 -12.82
CA ASP A 28 -2.98 149.50 -11.74
C ASP A 28 -3.74 150.73 -12.28
N PRO A 29 -5.08 150.79 -12.20
CA PRO A 29 -5.82 152.02 -12.42
C PRO A 29 -6.32 152.64 -11.08
N PRO A 30 -6.35 153.98 -10.99
CA PRO A 30 -6.76 154.76 -9.82
C PRO A 30 -8.25 154.57 -9.45
N PRO A 31 -8.66 154.97 -8.22
CA PRO A 31 -9.91 154.55 -7.61
C PRO A 31 -11.11 155.23 -8.28
N SER A 32 -11.71 154.54 -9.25
CA SER A 32 -13.08 154.83 -9.68
C SER A 32 -14.03 153.85 -8.97
N THR A 33 -14.93 154.43 -8.16
CA THR A 33 -15.86 153.74 -7.26
C THR A 33 -16.86 152.81 -7.98
N GLN A 34 -16.94 152.88 -9.30
CA GLN A 34 -17.79 152.01 -10.13
C GLN A 34 -17.09 150.68 -10.52
N LEU A 35 -15.76 150.64 -10.61
CA LEU A 35 -15.03 149.43 -10.99
C LEU A 35 -14.84 148.47 -9.79
N GLY A 36 -14.65 149.00 -8.59
CA GLY A 36 -14.54 148.22 -7.35
C GLY A 36 -15.84 147.50 -6.94
N LEU A 37 -16.99 148.14 -7.13
CA LEU A 37 -18.31 147.52 -6.95
C LEU A 37 -18.53 146.37 -7.94
N PHE A 38 -18.08 146.54 -9.19
CA PHE A 38 -18.14 145.49 -10.20
C PHE A 38 -17.25 144.30 -9.83
N HIS A 39 -16.04 144.53 -9.32
CA HIS A 39 -15.16 143.45 -8.84
C HIS A 39 -15.65 142.78 -7.56
N ALA A 40 -16.26 143.50 -6.62
CA ALA A 40 -16.84 142.92 -5.41
C ALA A 40 -18.10 142.09 -5.70
N VAL A 41 -18.97 142.56 -6.60
CA VAL A 41 -20.13 141.79 -7.10
C VAL A 41 -19.67 140.57 -7.89
N CYS A 42 -18.67 140.71 -8.76
CA CYS A 42 -18.05 139.57 -9.44
C CYS A 42 -17.40 138.59 -8.44
N GLY A 43 -16.79 139.08 -7.37
CA GLY A 43 -16.19 138.29 -6.30
C GLY A 43 -17.21 137.51 -5.47
N LEU A 44 -18.31 138.14 -5.07
CA LEU A 44 -19.41 137.51 -4.34
C LEU A 44 -20.11 136.45 -5.21
N LYS A 45 -20.38 136.78 -6.48
CA LYS A 45 -20.93 135.84 -7.45
C LYS A 45 -19.98 134.67 -7.71
N ASN A 46 -18.67 134.91 -7.77
CA ASN A 46 -17.66 133.84 -7.86
C ASN A 46 -17.57 132.98 -6.58
N ALA A 47 -17.74 133.56 -5.40
CA ALA A 47 -17.75 132.83 -4.14
C ALA A 47 -19.02 131.97 -3.98
N GLU A 48 -20.19 132.49 -4.39
CA GLU A 48 -21.44 131.74 -4.45
C GLU A 48 -21.36 130.60 -5.46
N VAL A 49 -20.76 130.85 -6.64
CA VAL A 49 -20.46 129.81 -7.63
C VAL A 49 -19.50 128.76 -7.04
N LYS A 50 -18.44 129.15 -6.33
CA LYS A 50 -17.54 128.19 -5.66
C LYS A 50 -18.24 127.38 -4.57
N LEU A 51 -19.11 127.98 -3.78
CA LEU A 51 -19.87 127.30 -2.72
C LEU A 51 -20.87 126.31 -3.31
N THR A 52 -21.62 126.72 -4.33
CA THR A 52 -22.55 125.85 -5.06
C THR A 52 -21.82 124.72 -5.77
N VAL A 53 -20.70 125.00 -6.44
CA VAL A 53 -19.83 123.97 -7.03
C VAL A 53 -19.32 122.99 -5.97
N SER A 54 -18.89 123.46 -4.80
CA SER A 54 -18.41 122.57 -3.72
C SER A 54 -19.52 121.71 -3.11
N LYS A 55 -20.73 122.27 -2.91
CA LYS A 55 -21.92 121.50 -2.47
C LYS A 55 -22.34 120.48 -3.53
N VAL A 56 -22.38 120.86 -4.80
CA VAL A 56 -22.67 119.97 -5.93
C VAL A 56 -21.61 118.87 -6.05
N MET A 57 -20.33 119.20 -5.85
CA MET A 57 -19.24 118.22 -5.83
C MET A 57 -19.38 117.21 -4.68
N LYS A 58 -19.71 117.65 -3.46
CA LYS A 58 -19.95 116.75 -2.32
C LYS A 58 -21.14 115.84 -2.56
N VAL A 59 -22.27 116.38 -3.01
CA VAL A 59 -23.45 115.57 -3.35
C VAL A 59 -23.12 114.61 -4.50
N LYS A 60 -22.38 115.04 -5.52
CA LYS A 60 -21.92 114.17 -6.61
C LYS A 60 -21.02 113.03 -6.10
N GLN A 61 -20.17 113.31 -5.11
CA GLN A 61 -19.31 112.30 -4.49
C GLN A 61 -20.09 111.35 -3.59
N GLU A 62 -21.05 111.84 -2.80
CA GLU A 62 -21.93 111.02 -1.96
C GLU A 62 -22.84 110.13 -2.81
N VAL A 63 -23.41 110.67 -3.88
CA VAL A 63 -24.18 109.93 -4.89
C VAL A 63 -23.27 108.89 -5.57
N GLY A 64 -22.05 109.25 -5.96
CA GLY A 64 -21.06 108.32 -6.51
C GLY A 64 -20.67 107.20 -5.54
N ASN A 65 -20.55 107.51 -4.25
CA ASN A 65 -20.26 106.53 -3.20
C ASN A 65 -21.48 105.64 -2.92
N HIS A 66 -22.70 106.18 -2.95
CA HIS A 66 -23.92 105.42 -2.80
C HIS A 66 -24.07 104.38 -3.92
N TYR A 67 -23.82 104.78 -5.19
CA TYR A 67 -23.82 103.83 -6.31
C TYR A 67 -22.77 102.72 -6.12
N LYS A 68 -21.57 103.05 -5.64
CA LYS A 68 -20.54 102.04 -5.31
C LYS A 68 -20.99 101.10 -4.20
N ILE A 69 -21.62 101.61 -3.13
CA ILE A 69 -22.13 100.79 -2.02
C ILE A 69 -23.27 99.88 -2.47
N VAL A 70 -24.16 100.37 -3.33
CA VAL A 70 -25.27 99.59 -3.89
C VAL A 70 -24.77 98.46 -4.82
N ASP A 71 -23.64 98.65 -5.50
CA ASP A 71 -23.04 97.62 -6.35
C ASP A 71 -22.12 96.62 -5.61
N LEU A 72 -21.64 96.95 -4.40
CA LEU A 72 -20.81 96.05 -3.58
C LEU A 72 -21.42 94.65 -3.36
N PRO A 73 -22.73 94.49 -3.04
CA PRO A 73 -23.38 93.19 -2.98
C PRO A 73 -23.26 92.39 -4.28
N LYS A 74 -23.44 93.03 -5.44
CA LYS A 74 -23.31 92.36 -6.74
C LYS A 74 -21.88 91.87 -6.99
N TYR A 75 -20.87 92.65 -6.60
CA TYR A 75 -19.47 92.22 -6.68
C TYR A 75 -19.16 91.09 -5.70
N LYS A 76 -19.69 91.15 -4.48
CA LYS A 76 -19.56 90.08 -3.48
C LYS A 76 -20.18 88.78 -4.00
N ASP A 77 -21.38 88.82 -4.56
CA ASP A 77 -22.07 87.64 -5.11
C ASP A 77 -21.31 87.05 -6.30
N LYS A 78 -20.80 87.90 -7.20
CA LYS A 78 -19.93 87.46 -8.31
C LYS A 78 -18.66 86.78 -7.79
N LEU A 79 -18.01 87.37 -6.81
CA LEU A 79 -16.79 86.83 -6.22
C LEU A 79 -17.07 85.50 -5.51
N GLN A 80 -18.15 85.42 -4.73
CA GLN A 80 -18.59 84.19 -4.07
C GLN A 80 -18.93 83.09 -5.09
N LYS A 81 -19.57 83.44 -6.20
CA LYS A 81 -19.83 82.51 -7.30
C LYS A 81 -18.52 81.99 -7.91
N ILE A 82 -17.58 82.87 -8.25
CA ILE A 82 -16.27 82.47 -8.78
C ILE A 82 -15.52 81.56 -7.80
N PHE A 83 -15.52 81.88 -6.50
CA PHE A 83 -14.91 81.03 -5.49
C PHE A 83 -15.60 79.68 -5.37
N THR A 84 -16.93 79.64 -5.43
CA THR A 84 -17.70 78.39 -5.37
C THR A 84 -17.43 77.54 -6.60
N ASP A 85 -17.47 78.12 -7.79
CA ASP A 85 -17.21 77.44 -9.06
C ASP A 85 -15.76 76.94 -9.13
N SER A 86 -14.79 77.76 -8.69
CA SER A 86 -13.37 77.36 -8.60
C SER A 86 -13.16 76.23 -7.59
N ASN A 87 -13.76 76.31 -6.40
CA ASN A 87 -13.67 75.25 -5.40
C ASN A 87 -14.31 73.95 -5.88
N ASN A 88 -15.45 74.02 -6.59
CA ASN A 88 -16.08 72.87 -7.21
C ASN A 88 -15.18 72.28 -8.31
N GLY A 89 -14.62 73.11 -9.18
CA GLY A 89 -13.67 72.68 -10.20
C GLY A 89 -12.41 72.01 -9.61
N ILE A 90 -11.88 72.52 -8.50
CA ILE A 90 -10.75 71.89 -7.78
C ILE A 90 -11.15 70.52 -7.22
N LYS A 91 -12.34 70.41 -6.62
CA LYS A 91 -12.86 69.14 -6.09
C LYS A 91 -13.07 68.11 -7.19
N GLU A 92 -13.69 68.50 -8.30
CA GLU A 92 -13.92 67.64 -9.46
C GLU A 92 -12.61 67.22 -10.13
N ASN A 93 -11.65 68.15 -10.27
CA ASN A 93 -10.33 67.83 -10.80
C ASN A 93 -9.60 66.84 -9.89
N ARG A 94 -9.65 67.03 -8.57
CA ARG A 94 -9.07 66.09 -7.60
C ARG A 94 -9.72 64.71 -7.71
N ALA A 95 -11.05 64.64 -7.77
CA ALA A 95 -11.77 63.38 -7.94
C ALA A 95 -11.42 62.69 -9.26
N SER A 96 -11.32 63.44 -10.36
CA SER A 96 -10.94 62.92 -11.67
C SER A 96 -9.50 62.40 -11.67
N ARG A 97 -8.56 63.13 -11.05
CA ARG A 97 -7.17 62.69 -10.89
C ARG A 97 -7.07 61.37 -10.12
N LEU A 98 -7.81 61.23 -9.03
CA LEU A 98 -7.83 59.98 -8.25
C LEU A 98 -8.36 58.81 -9.09
N ARG A 99 -9.47 58.99 -9.81
CA ARG A 99 -10.01 57.96 -10.72
C ARG A 99 -9.02 57.56 -11.81
N PHE A 100 -8.32 58.53 -12.40
CA PHE A 100 -7.30 58.23 -13.40
C PHE A 100 -6.10 57.50 -12.80
N GLN A 101 -5.66 57.87 -11.60
CA GLN A 101 -4.58 57.17 -10.90
C GLN A 101 -4.95 55.71 -10.59
N GLU A 102 -6.17 55.48 -10.09
CA GLU A 102 -6.68 54.12 -9.87
C GLU A 102 -6.74 53.33 -11.17
N LYS A 103 -7.25 53.93 -12.26
CA LYS A 103 -7.33 53.26 -13.56
C LYS A 103 -5.95 52.96 -14.16
N ILE A 104 -4.97 53.84 -13.96
CA ILE A 104 -3.58 53.61 -14.38
C ILE A 104 -3.00 52.41 -13.62
N LEU A 105 -3.21 52.34 -12.30
CA LEU A 105 -2.71 51.24 -11.47
C LEU A 105 -3.39 49.92 -11.86
N GLU A 106 -4.70 49.90 -12.03
CA GLU A 106 -5.46 48.74 -12.50
C GLU A 106 -4.92 48.23 -13.86
N ASN A 107 -4.73 49.15 -14.82
CA ASN A 107 -4.19 48.80 -16.13
C ASN A 107 -2.75 48.28 -16.06
N GLN A 108 -1.92 48.81 -15.15
CA GLN A 108 -0.56 48.33 -14.95
C GLN A 108 -0.55 46.90 -14.40
N LEU A 109 -1.40 46.59 -13.42
CA LEU A 109 -1.56 45.23 -12.89
C LEU A 109 -2.09 44.28 -13.98
N HIS A 110 -3.10 44.70 -14.74
CA HIS A 110 -3.66 43.89 -15.81
C HIS A 110 -2.63 43.60 -16.91
N ARG A 111 -1.81 44.60 -17.28
CA ARG A 111 -0.71 44.43 -18.22
C ARG A 111 0.34 43.43 -17.71
N GLY A 112 0.67 43.47 -16.42
CA GLY A 112 1.56 42.48 -15.79
C GLY A 112 1.02 41.06 -15.92
N SER A 113 -0.25 40.85 -15.53
CA SER A 113 -0.90 39.55 -15.64
C SER A 113 -0.94 39.01 -17.07
N LEU A 114 -1.25 39.86 -18.06
CA LEU A 114 -1.23 39.48 -19.47
C LEU A 114 0.19 39.13 -19.94
N GLN A 115 1.21 39.84 -19.46
CA GLN A 115 2.60 39.56 -19.81
C GLN A 115 3.06 38.21 -19.25
N ASP A 116 2.65 37.86 -18.04
CA ASP A 116 2.91 36.55 -17.43
C ASP A 116 2.19 35.43 -18.18
N GLN A 117 0.94 35.63 -18.57
CA GLN A 117 0.19 34.67 -19.41
C GLN A 117 0.88 34.47 -20.77
N ILE A 118 1.31 35.55 -21.42
CA ILE A 118 2.06 35.47 -22.69
C ILE A 118 3.37 34.69 -22.49
N PHE A 119 4.07 34.89 -21.38
CA PHE A 119 5.29 34.16 -21.08
C PHE A 119 5.03 32.66 -20.88
N ASN A 120 4.01 32.30 -20.10
CA ASN A 120 3.62 30.92 -19.87
C ASN A 120 3.23 30.21 -21.18
N ILE A 121 2.40 30.85 -22.01
CA ILE A 121 2.01 30.30 -23.32
C ILE A 121 3.23 30.10 -24.22
N LYS A 122 4.21 31.02 -24.19
CA LYS A 122 5.46 30.85 -24.96
C LYS A 122 6.27 29.65 -24.47
N LEU A 123 6.35 29.42 -23.16
CA LEU A 123 7.02 28.24 -22.59
C LEU A 123 6.32 26.94 -23.00
N GLU A 124 4.99 26.89 -22.90
CA GLU A 124 4.20 25.74 -23.36
C GLU A 124 4.41 25.47 -24.85
N LEU A 125 4.40 26.51 -25.68
CA LEU A 125 4.64 26.40 -27.12
C LEU A 125 6.03 25.80 -27.40
N LEU A 126 7.07 26.22 -26.68
CA LEU A 126 8.41 25.63 -26.79
C LEU A 126 8.41 24.16 -26.36
N HIS A 127 7.71 23.81 -25.27
CA HIS A 127 7.57 22.43 -24.83
C HIS A 127 6.90 21.56 -25.90
N TYR A 128 5.74 21.97 -26.42
CA TYR A 128 5.04 21.23 -27.47
C TYR A 128 5.84 21.12 -28.76
N LYS A 129 6.61 22.16 -29.14
CA LYS A 129 7.55 22.07 -30.26
C LYS A 129 8.61 21.00 -30.05
N LYS A 130 9.16 20.89 -28.84
CA LYS A 130 10.13 19.85 -28.49
C LYS A 130 9.50 18.46 -28.56
N VAL A 131 8.33 18.26 -27.95
CA VAL A 131 7.60 17.00 -28.00
C VAL A 131 7.27 16.60 -29.44
N ALA A 132 6.82 17.55 -30.27
CA ALA A 132 6.54 17.29 -31.68
C ALA A 132 7.80 16.88 -32.46
N ALA A 133 8.96 17.51 -32.17
CA ALA A 133 10.22 17.12 -32.79
C ALA A 133 10.67 15.72 -32.35
N GLU A 134 10.50 15.37 -31.07
CA GLU A 134 10.77 14.03 -30.55
C GLU A 134 9.84 12.98 -31.17
N MET A 135 8.54 13.25 -31.23
CA MET A 135 7.56 12.39 -31.91
C MET A 135 7.91 12.17 -33.37
N LYS A 136 8.29 13.23 -34.10
CA LYS A 136 8.72 13.11 -35.49
C LYS A 136 9.95 12.21 -35.63
N LYS A 137 10.93 12.36 -34.75
CA LYS A 137 12.12 11.48 -34.71
C LYS A 137 11.73 10.03 -34.43
N TYR A 138 10.78 9.78 -33.52
CA TYR A 138 10.29 8.42 -33.28
C TYR A 138 9.59 7.84 -34.51
N VAL A 139 8.71 8.61 -35.16
CA VAL A 139 8.05 8.17 -36.40
C VAL A 139 9.08 7.84 -37.49
N GLU A 140 10.07 8.69 -37.69
CA GLU A 140 11.15 8.43 -38.67
C GLU A 140 11.96 7.17 -38.31
N ASN A 141 12.30 6.98 -37.03
CA ASN A 141 13.02 5.79 -36.58
C ASN A 141 12.21 4.51 -36.72
N TYR A 142 10.89 4.56 -36.50
CA TYR A 142 10.03 3.38 -36.56
C TYR A 142 9.42 3.11 -37.94
N SER A 143 9.45 4.09 -38.85
CA SER A 143 8.96 3.97 -40.22
C SER A 143 9.64 2.83 -40.99
N MET A 144 10.90 2.52 -40.68
CA MET A 144 11.60 1.36 -41.27
C MET A 144 10.92 0.03 -40.95
N TYR A 145 10.37 -0.14 -39.74
CA TYR A 145 9.68 -1.36 -39.34
C TYR A 145 8.29 -1.44 -39.95
N GLU A 146 7.58 -0.31 -40.04
CA GLU A 146 6.30 -0.23 -40.74
C GLU A 146 6.46 -0.62 -42.21
N THR A 147 7.42 -0.01 -42.91
CA THR A 147 7.74 -0.32 -44.31
C THR A 147 8.11 -1.80 -44.47
N PHE A 148 8.88 -2.35 -43.53
CA PHE A 148 9.22 -3.77 -43.53
C PHE A 148 7.97 -4.65 -43.37
N LEU A 149 7.11 -4.37 -42.39
CA LEU A 149 5.89 -5.15 -42.16
C LEU A 149 4.93 -5.07 -43.36
N GLU A 150 4.79 -3.90 -43.97
CA GLU A 150 4.04 -3.75 -45.22
C GLU A 150 4.65 -4.56 -46.36
N SER A 151 5.98 -4.56 -46.51
CA SER A 151 6.66 -5.37 -47.54
C SER A 151 6.43 -6.88 -47.33
N VAL A 152 6.41 -7.35 -46.08
CA VAL A 152 6.11 -8.74 -45.75
C VAL A 152 4.65 -9.07 -46.05
N ALA A 153 3.72 -8.16 -45.75
CA ALA A 153 2.30 -8.33 -46.09
C ALA A 153 2.07 -8.37 -47.61
N GLN A 154 2.86 -7.64 -48.40
CA GLN A 154 2.77 -7.70 -49.87
C GLN A 154 3.24 -9.04 -50.45
N VAL A 155 4.26 -9.66 -49.85
CA VAL A 155 4.83 -10.93 -50.33
C VAL A 155 4.01 -12.13 -49.84
N SER A 156 3.47 -12.05 -48.64
CA SER A 156 2.73 -13.15 -48.03
C SER A 156 1.21 -13.00 -48.27
N PRO A 157 0.56 -13.91 -49.02
CA PRO A 157 -0.88 -13.83 -49.28
C PRO A 157 -1.75 -14.07 -48.04
N GLU A 158 -1.14 -14.45 -46.91
CA GLU A 158 -1.83 -14.72 -45.64
C GLU A 158 -2.17 -13.45 -44.85
N TYR A 159 -1.52 -12.32 -45.15
CA TYR A 159 -1.67 -11.08 -44.39
C TYR A 159 -2.10 -9.93 -45.30
N ASN A 160 -3.14 -9.17 -44.92
CA ASN A 160 -3.61 -8.03 -45.71
C ASN A 160 -2.93 -6.72 -45.31
N SER A 161 -2.36 -6.66 -44.10
CA SER A 161 -1.67 -5.49 -43.57
C SER A 161 -0.56 -5.87 -42.60
N GLY A 162 0.37 -4.93 -42.34
CA GLY A 162 1.35 -5.09 -41.26
C GLY A 162 0.70 -5.28 -39.87
N GLY A 163 -0.52 -4.74 -39.68
CA GLY A 163 -1.31 -4.97 -38.48
C GLY A 163 -1.76 -6.42 -38.29
N ASP A 164 -2.08 -7.12 -39.37
CA ASP A 164 -2.46 -8.55 -39.30
C ASP A 164 -1.28 -9.40 -38.84
N ILE A 165 -0.06 -9.06 -39.28
CA ILE A 165 1.18 -9.72 -38.85
C ILE A 165 1.42 -9.50 -37.36
N LEU A 166 1.23 -8.27 -36.87
CA LEU A 166 1.36 -7.95 -35.45
C LEU A 166 0.32 -8.69 -34.60
N ASN A 167 -0.94 -8.69 -35.01
CA ASN A 167 -2.00 -9.43 -34.32
C ASN A 167 -1.69 -10.94 -34.26
N ARG A 168 -1.18 -11.51 -35.35
CA ARG A 168 -0.76 -12.91 -35.38
C ARG A 168 0.42 -13.15 -34.43
N PHE A 169 1.41 -12.26 -34.41
CA PHE A 169 2.54 -12.34 -33.50
C PHE A 169 2.09 -12.27 -32.04
N GLU A 170 1.23 -11.32 -31.67
CA GLU A 170 0.68 -11.20 -30.32
C GLU A 170 -0.08 -12.45 -29.89
N THR A 171 -0.89 -13.00 -30.80
CA THR A 171 -1.62 -14.27 -30.56
C THR A 171 -0.65 -15.43 -30.35
N LEU A 172 0.37 -15.56 -31.18
CA LEU A 172 1.39 -16.61 -31.07
C LEU A 172 2.21 -16.46 -29.79
N GLU A 173 2.57 -15.24 -29.41
CA GLU A 173 3.33 -14.95 -28.20
C GLU A 173 2.48 -15.25 -26.95
N SER A 174 1.21 -14.86 -26.95
CA SER A 174 0.26 -15.21 -25.89
C SER A 174 0.09 -16.73 -25.77
N THR A 175 -0.09 -17.43 -26.89
CA THR A 175 -0.20 -18.90 -26.92
C THR A 175 1.08 -19.57 -26.43
N ARG A 176 2.25 -19.02 -26.80
CA ARG A 176 3.57 -19.50 -26.35
C ARG A 176 3.71 -19.38 -24.83
N GLN A 177 3.27 -18.26 -24.25
CA GLN A 177 3.29 -18.04 -22.80
C GLN A 177 2.36 -19.00 -22.08
N GLU A 178 1.14 -19.22 -22.60
CA GLU A 178 0.19 -20.19 -22.05
C GLU A 178 0.73 -21.62 -22.11
N CYS A 179 1.29 -22.04 -23.25
CA CYS A 179 1.93 -23.34 -23.41
C CYS A 179 3.10 -23.52 -22.44
N ALA A 180 3.95 -22.50 -22.27
CA ALA A 180 5.05 -22.55 -21.30
C ALA A 180 4.54 -22.69 -19.86
N HIS A 181 3.42 -22.03 -19.53
CA HIS A 181 2.78 -22.18 -18.24
C HIS A 181 2.24 -23.60 -18.03
N LEU A 182 1.52 -24.15 -19.00
CA LEU A 182 0.97 -25.51 -18.93
C LEU A 182 2.07 -26.55 -18.78
N VAL A 183 3.14 -26.46 -19.57
CA VAL A 183 4.30 -27.37 -19.46
C VAL A 183 4.93 -27.30 -18.08
N LYS A 184 5.03 -26.11 -17.49
CA LYS A 184 5.55 -25.96 -16.13
C LYS A 184 4.65 -26.64 -15.09
N GLN A 185 3.33 -26.45 -15.18
CA GLN A 185 2.37 -27.09 -14.29
C GLN A 185 2.41 -28.62 -14.40
N GLU A 186 2.45 -29.16 -15.63
CA GLU A 186 2.55 -30.60 -15.86
C GLU A 186 3.86 -31.18 -15.31
N LEU A 187 4.98 -30.45 -15.46
CA LEU A 187 6.26 -30.88 -14.91
C LEU A 187 6.26 -30.88 -13.38
N GLU A 188 5.63 -29.89 -12.76
CA GLU A 188 5.43 -29.84 -11.30
C GLU A 188 4.56 -31.01 -10.82
N GLY A 189 3.44 -31.28 -11.50
CA GLY A 189 2.57 -32.42 -11.23
C GLY A 189 3.29 -33.77 -11.38
N PHE A 190 4.09 -33.93 -12.43
CA PHE A 190 4.89 -35.13 -12.64
C PHE A 190 5.96 -35.32 -11.55
N SER A 191 6.60 -34.24 -11.11
CA SER A 191 7.57 -34.26 -10.02
C SER A 191 6.92 -34.69 -8.70
N GLU A 192 5.72 -34.18 -8.40
CA GLU A 192 4.94 -34.58 -7.23
C GLU A 192 4.51 -36.06 -7.30
N MET A 193 3.99 -36.50 -8.45
CA MET A 193 3.63 -37.90 -8.66
C MET A 193 4.84 -38.84 -8.49
N LYS A 194 6.00 -38.46 -9.03
CA LYS A 194 7.25 -39.21 -8.85
C LYS A 194 7.64 -39.29 -7.38
N LYS A 195 7.56 -38.20 -6.64
CA LYS A 195 7.84 -38.17 -5.19
C LYS A 195 6.90 -39.11 -4.45
N ASN A 196 5.60 -39.04 -4.73
CA ASN A 196 4.59 -39.89 -4.11
C ASN A 196 4.85 -41.38 -4.43
N MET A 197 5.22 -41.71 -5.66
CA MET A 197 5.56 -43.07 -6.07
C MET A 197 6.78 -43.60 -5.31
N ILE A 198 7.83 -42.80 -5.16
CA ILE A 198 9.02 -43.18 -4.39
C ILE A 198 8.65 -43.44 -2.93
N THR A 199 7.90 -42.54 -2.30
CA THR A 199 7.47 -42.72 -0.90
C THR A 199 6.59 -43.96 -0.72
N LEU A 200 5.72 -44.26 -1.69
CA LEU A 200 4.88 -45.46 -1.65
C LEU A 200 5.74 -46.72 -1.79
N LEU A 201 6.71 -46.70 -2.70
CA LEU A 201 7.63 -47.83 -2.91
C LEU A 201 8.51 -48.08 -1.69
N GLU A 202 9.01 -47.02 -1.04
CA GLU A 202 9.73 -47.12 0.23
C GLU A 202 8.85 -47.75 1.31
N THR A 203 7.62 -47.24 1.47
CA THR A 203 6.65 -47.76 2.46
C THR A 203 6.33 -49.24 2.21
N LYS A 204 6.09 -49.63 0.95
CA LYS A 204 5.83 -51.03 0.60
C LYS A 204 7.06 -51.91 0.74
N SER A 205 8.26 -51.39 0.47
CA SER A 205 9.51 -52.10 0.71
C SER A 205 9.72 -52.35 2.21
N THR A 206 9.41 -51.38 3.07
CA THR A 206 9.46 -51.57 4.53
C THR A 206 8.44 -52.59 5.01
N GLU A 207 7.19 -52.53 4.53
CA GLU A 207 6.16 -53.53 4.86
C GLU A 207 6.58 -54.95 4.45
N LEU A 208 7.17 -55.11 3.26
CA LEU A 208 7.68 -56.41 2.80
C LEU A 208 8.81 -56.95 3.69
N LYS A 209 9.74 -56.09 4.11
CA LYS A 209 10.81 -56.48 5.06
C LYS A 209 10.25 -56.91 6.41
N GLU A 210 9.23 -56.22 6.91
CA GLU A 210 8.55 -56.62 8.15
C GLU A 210 7.87 -57.98 8.03
N LEU A 211 7.22 -58.25 6.90
CA LEU A 211 6.61 -59.56 6.62
C LEU A 211 7.67 -60.66 6.51
N ASP A 212 8.78 -60.40 5.84
CA ASP A 212 9.89 -61.35 5.73
C ASP A 212 10.47 -61.70 7.11
N ASN A 213 10.70 -60.69 7.95
CA ASN A 213 11.12 -60.90 9.34
C ASN A 213 10.13 -61.75 10.14
N ARG A 214 8.81 -61.55 9.94
CA ARG A 214 7.77 -62.39 10.58
C ARG A 214 7.79 -63.83 10.07
N ILE A 215 8.00 -64.04 8.77
CA ILE A 215 8.13 -65.39 8.19
C ILE A 215 9.34 -66.10 8.81
N VAL A 216 10.49 -65.44 8.88
CA VAL A 216 11.70 -65.99 9.51
C VAL A 216 11.44 -66.34 10.97
N ALA A 217 10.78 -65.45 11.73
CA ALA A 217 10.44 -65.72 13.14
C ALA A 217 9.55 -66.97 13.30
N VAL A 218 8.53 -67.14 12.43
CA VAL A 218 7.66 -68.32 12.44
C VAL A 218 8.43 -69.58 12.04
N GLN A 219 9.35 -69.51 11.08
CA GLN A 219 10.20 -70.64 10.69
C GLN A 219 11.11 -71.09 11.85
N VAL A 220 11.70 -70.15 12.58
CA VAL A 220 12.50 -70.45 13.78
C VAL A 220 11.63 -71.14 14.84
N GLN A 221 10.45 -70.59 15.15
CA GLN A 221 9.52 -71.22 16.10
C GLN A 221 9.09 -72.63 15.65
N GLN A 222 8.84 -72.83 14.36
CA GLN A 222 8.50 -74.14 13.80
C GLN A 222 9.66 -75.13 13.98
N LYS A 223 10.90 -74.69 13.76
CA LYS A 223 12.09 -75.53 13.95
C LYS A 223 12.24 -75.93 15.42
N GLU A 224 12.13 -74.97 16.34
CA GLU A 224 12.16 -75.26 17.78
C GLU A 224 11.05 -76.23 18.20
N ALA A 225 9.82 -76.05 17.70
CA ALA A 225 8.71 -76.94 17.98
C ALA A 225 8.97 -78.36 17.46
N LYS A 226 9.58 -78.50 16.26
CA LYS A 226 10.00 -79.79 15.71
C LYS A 226 11.08 -80.46 16.55
N GLU A 227 12.08 -79.71 17.00
CA GLU A 227 13.13 -80.22 17.87
C GLU A 227 12.57 -80.70 19.22
N ARG A 228 11.70 -79.90 19.86
CA ARG A 228 11.00 -80.29 21.09
C ARG A 228 10.13 -81.54 20.88
N ARG A 229 9.39 -81.61 19.77
CA ARG A 229 8.60 -82.79 19.42
C ARG A 229 9.48 -84.03 19.31
N MET A 230 10.59 -83.95 18.58
CA MET A 230 11.53 -85.06 18.40
C MET A 230 12.12 -85.52 19.74
N PHE A 231 12.49 -84.58 20.62
CA PHE A 231 12.95 -84.89 21.98
C PHE A 231 11.92 -85.69 22.78
N TRP A 232 10.66 -85.24 22.78
CA TRP A 232 9.58 -85.94 23.47
C TRP A 232 9.23 -87.29 22.84
N GLU A 233 9.24 -87.40 21.51
CA GLU A 233 9.08 -88.68 20.81
C GLU A 233 10.15 -89.68 21.23
N HIS A 234 11.42 -89.27 21.27
CA HIS A 234 12.52 -90.12 21.72
C HIS A 234 12.39 -90.52 23.20
N THR A 235 12.00 -89.58 24.05
CA THR A 235 11.79 -89.81 25.49
C THR A 235 10.66 -90.82 25.71
N ILE A 236 9.53 -90.65 25.03
CA ILE A 236 8.38 -91.56 25.09
C ILE A 236 8.77 -92.95 24.60
N GLU A 237 9.52 -93.04 23.50
CA GLU A 237 9.97 -94.34 22.97
C GLU A 237 10.91 -95.05 23.95
N GLY A 238 11.84 -94.30 24.57
CA GLY A 238 12.68 -94.81 25.65
C GLY A 238 11.86 -95.34 26.84
N MET A 239 10.83 -94.59 27.27
CA MET A 239 9.92 -95.04 28.32
C MET A 239 9.14 -96.30 27.93
N LYS A 240 8.62 -96.38 26.70
CA LYS A 240 7.94 -97.58 26.20
C LYS A 240 8.84 -98.81 26.24
N LEU A 241 10.10 -98.69 25.80
CA LEU A 241 11.08 -99.78 25.86
C LEU A 241 11.37 -100.20 27.30
N MET A 242 11.46 -99.25 28.23
CA MET A 242 11.66 -99.55 29.66
C MET A 242 10.44 -100.25 30.27
N ILE A 243 9.22 -99.78 29.98
CA ILE A 243 7.97 -100.41 30.41
C ILE A 243 7.87 -101.82 29.81
N GLY A 244 8.21 -102.00 28.53
CA GLY A 244 8.25 -103.30 27.85
C GLY A 244 9.20 -104.27 28.55
N ARG A 245 10.44 -103.85 28.82
CA ARG A 245 11.42 -104.66 29.56
C ARG A 245 10.97 -104.98 30.98
N HIS A 246 10.40 -104.02 31.70
CA HIS A 246 9.89 -104.25 33.06
C HIS A 246 8.71 -105.23 33.05
N LYS A 247 7.81 -105.11 32.08
CA LYS A 247 6.67 -106.02 31.90
C LYS A 247 7.14 -107.43 31.58
N GLU A 248 8.11 -107.58 30.67
CA GLU A 248 8.72 -108.87 30.34
C GLU A 248 9.41 -109.49 31.57
N GLY A 249 10.24 -108.74 32.27
CA GLY A 249 10.88 -109.19 33.50
C GLY A 249 9.86 -109.60 34.59
N SER A 250 8.78 -108.85 34.75
CA SER A 250 7.70 -109.19 35.67
C SER A 250 6.97 -110.48 35.27
N LEU A 251 6.79 -110.75 33.98
CA LEU A 251 6.18 -111.99 33.47
C LEU A 251 7.11 -113.20 33.65
N VAL A 252 8.40 -113.03 33.39
CA VAL A 252 9.42 -114.07 33.61
C VAL A 252 9.50 -114.41 35.10
N LEU A 253 9.52 -113.39 35.97
CA LEU A 253 9.54 -113.60 37.41
C LEU A 253 8.28 -114.32 37.90
N SER A 254 7.08 -113.88 37.47
CA SER A 254 5.84 -114.52 37.89
C SER A 254 5.72 -115.96 37.38
N GLY A 255 6.15 -116.22 36.14
CA GLY A 255 6.25 -117.57 35.59
C GLY A 255 7.24 -118.45 36.36
N GLY A 256 8.44 -117.95 36.64
CA GLY A 256 9.46 -118.68 37.39
C GLY A 256 9.03 -119.00 38.83
N CYS A 257 8.35 -118.07 39.50
CA CYS A 257 7.77 -118.32 40.82
C CYS A 257 6.69 -119.42 40.76
N TRP A 258 5.83 -119.40 39.75
CA TRP A 258 4.82 -120.44 39.55
C TRP A 258 5.44 -121.82 39.30
N ASP A 259 6.45 -121.88 38.43
CA ASP A 259 7.16 -123.13 38.13
C ASP A 259 7.85 -123.69 39.37
N LEU A 260 8.50 -122.84 40.17
CA LEU A 260 9.14 -123.24 41.43
C LEU A 260 8.10 -123.74 42.45
N TYR A 261 6.97 -123.04 42.58
CA TYR A 261 5.85 -123.48 43.42
C TYR A 261 5.35 -124.86 43.00
N GLN A 262 5.12 -125.09 41.70
CA GLN A 262 4.70 -126.39 41.19
C GLN A 262 5.73 -127.49 41.47
N GLN A 263 7.02 -127.20 41.28
CA GLN A 263 8.09 -128.16 41.57
C GLN A 263 8.14 -128.54 43.06
N ILE A 264 7.96 -127.58 43.96
CA ILE A 264 7.89 -127.84 45.40
C ILE A 264 6.66 -128.69 45.74
N CYS A 265 5.48 -128.33 45.19
CA CYS A 265 4.26 -129.11 45.36
C CYS A 265 4.42 -130.55 44.87
N ALA A 266 5.04 -130.75 43.70
CA ALA A 266 5.33 -132.07 43.14
C ALA A 266 6.29 -132.87 44.03
N ARG A 267 7.37 -132.26 44.55
CA ARG A 267 8.31 -132.91 45.48
C ARG A 267 7.66 -133.35 46.79
N ARG A 268 6.72 -132.55 47.31
CA ARG A 268 5.96 -132.88 48.53
C ARG A 268 4.74 -133.76 48.27
N ASN A 269 4.45 -134.09 47.01
CA ASN A 269 3.26 -134.82 46.61
C ASN A 269 1.93 -134.13 47.03
N ILE A 270 1.94 -132.78 47.05
CA ILE A 270 0.79 -131.92 47.36
C ILE A 270 0.22 -131.40 46.05
N LYS A 271 -1.11 -131.42 45.88
CA LYS A 271 -1.75 -130.84 44.69
C LYS A 271 -1.67 -129.30 44.74
N PRO A 272 -1.23 -128.62 43.66
CA PRO A 272 -1.22 -127.17 43.59
C PRO A 272 -2.62 -126.60 43.86
N THR A 273 -2.76 -125.76 44.88
CA THR A 273 -4.05 -125.17 45.28
C THR A 273 -4.10 -123.66 45.02
N LEU A 274 -2.94 -123.01 44.90
CA LEU A 274 -2.84 -121.58 44.61
C LEU A 274 -3.04 -121.32 43.10
N SER A 275 -3.63 -120.16 42.79
CA SER A 275 -3.81 -119.70 41.40
C SER A 275 -2.51 -119.13 40.84
N GLN A 276 -2.27 -119.29 39.53
CA GLN A 276 -1.09 -118.77 38.83
C GLN A 276 -0.91 -117.25 38.97
N GLY A 277 -2.00 -116.50 39.16
CA GLY A 277 -1.96 -115.03 39.31
C GLY A 277 -1.64 -114.53 40.72
N ASP A 278 -1.66 -115.39 41.74
CA ASP A 278 -1.41 -114.98 43.14
C ASP A 278 0.07 -115.14 43.53
N LEU A 279 0.91 -114.29 42.95
CA LEU A 279 2.36 -114.32 43.13
C LEU A 279 2.78 -114.19 44.60
N LYS A 280 2.06 -113.38 45.37
CA LYS A 280 2.40 -113.11 46.77
C LYS A 280 2.23 -114.37 47.62
N SER A 281 1.07 -115.02 47.55
CA SER A 281 0.84 -116.27 48.31
C SER A 281 1.76 -117.41 47.83
N GLN A 282 2.10 -117.45 46.53
CA GLN A 282 3.07 -118.42 46.01
C GLN A 282 4.46 -118.19 46.61
N LEU A 283 4.94 -116.94 46.65
CA LEU A 283 6.23 -116.59 47.25
C LEU A 283 6.27 -116.88 48.75
N ASP A 284 5.21 -116.54 49.49
CA ASP A 284 5.12 -116.85 50.93
C ASP A 284 5.19 -118.37 51.18
N PHE A 285 4.62 -119.19 50.29
CA PHE A 285 4.72 -120.65 50.36
C PHE A 285 6.14 -121.14 50.04
N ILE A 286 6.75 -120.61 48.98
CA ILE A 286 8.14 -120.92 48.60
C ILE A 286 9.11 -120.51 49.73
N GLU A 287 8.91 -119.36 50.37
CA GLU A 287 9.74 -118.89 51.48
C GLU A 287 9.65 -119.85 52.67
N LYS A 288 8.44 -120.21 53.08
CA LYS A 288 8.21 -121.22 54.14
C LYS A 288 8.87 -122.55 53.80
N GLU A 289 8.84 -122.97 52.54
CA GLU A 289 9.52 -124.18 52.08
C GLU A 289 11.04 -124.07 52.22
N ILE A 290 11.62 -122.96 51.77
CA ILE A 290 13.07 -122.75 51.83
C ILE A 290 13.53 -122.74 53.30
N ILE A 291 12.77 -122.10 54.19
CA ILE A 291 13.05 -122.10 55.63
C ILE A 291 13.00 -123.53 56.18
N PHE A 292 11.94 -124.28 55.86
CA PHE A 292 11.84 -125.69 56.28
C PHE A 292 13.00 -126.54 55.75
N MET A 293 13.36 -126.40 54.47
CA MET A 293 14.48 -127.13 53.87
C MET A 293 15.81 -126.77 54.54
N LYS A 294 16.01 -125.50 54.91
CA LYS A 294 17.17 -125.06 55.69
C LYS A 294 17.17 -125.69 57.08
N GLU A 295 16.04 -125.75 57.76
CA GLU A 295 15.88 -126.38 59.07
C GLU A 295 16.11 -127.91 59.02
N VAL A 296 15.59 -128.59 58.00
CA VAL A 296 15.86 -130.02 57.77
C VAL A 296 17.34 -130.24 57.46
N HIS A 297 17.96 -129.37 56.68
CA HIS A 297 19.39 -129.47 56.37
C HIS A 297 20.28 -129.21 57.59
N THR A 298 19.93 -128.27 58.47
CA THR A 298 20.66 -128.06 59.73
C THR A 298 20.47 -129.25 60.67
N LEU A 299 19.25 -129.80 60.81
CA LEU A 299 18.97 -131.00 61.60
C LEU A 299 19.68 -132.25 61.05
N ALA A 300 19.71 -132.45 59.73
CA ALA A 300 20.42 -133.54 59.09
C ALA A 300 21.94 -133.44 59.32
N ASN A 301 22.50 -132.23 59.26
CA ASN A 301 23.91 -131.99 59.59
C ASN A 301 24.20 -132.15 61.09
N SER A 302 23.28 -131.81 61.98
CA SER A 302 23.39 -132.09 63.41
C SER A 302 23.32 -133.59 63.73
N ASN A 303 22.46 -134.35 63.04
CA ASN A 303 22.39 -135.82 63.18
C ASN A 303 23.60 -136.54 62.56
N MET A 304 24.19 -136.02 61.48
CA MET A 304 25.46 -136.52 60.93
C MET A 304 26.66 -136.28 61.85
N GLN A 305 26.60 -135.31 62.76
CA GLN A 305 27.61 -135.09 63.79
C GLN A 305 27.45 -136.05 64.98
N VAL A 306 26.24 -136.57 65.23
CA VAL A 306 25.95 -137.55 66.30
C VAL A 306 26.29 -138.99 65.87
N GLN A 307 26.23 -139.33 64.58
CA GLN A 307 26.69 -140.63 64.05
C GLN A 307 28.23 -140.75 63.90
N LYS A 308 29.00 -139.71 64.25
CA LYS A 308 30.47 -139.70 64.22
C LYS A 308 31.13 -139.70 65.62
N LYS A 309 30.37 -139.98 66.68
CA LYS A 309 30.88 -140.30 68.03
C LYS A 309 30.37 -141.66 68.46
#